data_AF-A0A2P1H0H1-F1
#
_entry.id   AF-A0A2P1H0H1-F1
#
_cell.length_a   1.000
_cell.length_b   1.000
_cell.length_c   1.000
_cell.angle_alpha   90.00
_cell.angle_beta   90.00
_cell.angle_gamma   90.00
#
_symmetry.space_group_name_H-M   'P 1'
#
loop_
_entity.id
_entity.type
_entity.pdbx_description
1 polymer ?
#
loop_
_entity_poly.entity_id
_entity_poly.type
_entity_poly.pdbx_seq_one_letter_code
_entity_poly.pdbx_strand_id
1 'polypeptide(L)'
;VVVNALLGAIPSIMNVLLVCLIFWLIFSIMGVNLFAGKFYHCINTTTGDRFDIEDVNNHTDCLKLIERNETARWKNVKVNFDNVGFGYLSLLQV
;
A
#
# COMPACT_ATOMS: atom_id res chain seq x y z
N VAL A 1 28.71 17.76 -21.69
CA VAL A 1 29.68 17.30 -20.66
C VAL A 1 29.01 16.57 -19.51
N VAL A 2 27.98 17.13 -18.85
CA VAL A 2 27.31 16.49 -17.69
C VAL A 2 26.62 15.16 -18.06
N VAL A 3 25.92 15.10 -19.20
CA VAL A 3 25.22 13.88 -19.64
C VAL A 3 26.20 12.72 -19.91
N ASN A 4 27.36 12.99 -20.49
CA ASN A 4 28.39 11.97 -20.75
C ASN A 4 29.00 11.43 -19.45
N ALA A 5 29.14 12.28 -18.41
CA ALA A 5 29.55 11.84 -17.09
C ALA A 5 28.49 10.97 -16.41
N LEU A 6 27.20 11.30 -16.55
CA LEU A 6 26.09 10.49 -16.03
C LEU A 6 26.05 9.11 -16.72
N LEU A 7 26.17 9.07 -18.04
CA LEU A 7 26.20 7.81 -18.80
C LEU A 7 27.35 6.88 -18.37
N GLY A 8 28.52 7.45 -18.04
CA GLY A 8 29.66 6.69 -17.52
C GLY A 8 29.44 6.10 -16.12
N ALA A 9 28.54 6.68 -15.32
CA ALA A 9 28.22 6.20 -13.97
C ALA A 9 27.08 5.16 -13.93
N ILE A 10 26.29 5.00 -15.00
CA ILE A 10 25.17 4.06 -15.06
C ILE A 10 25.57 2.61 -14.72
N PRO A 11 26.68 2.04 -15.25
CA PRO A 11 27.00 0.64 -15.01
C PRO A 11 27.25 0.30 -13.54
N SER A 12 27.89 1.21 -12.79
CA SER A 12 28.12 1.01 -11.35
C SER A 12 26.85 1.19 -10.54
N ILE A 13 26.01 2.16 -10.90
CA ILE A 13 24.69 2.39 -10.26
C ILE A 13 23.79 1.16 -10.44
N MET A 14 23.78 0.54 -11.63
CA MET A 14 22.96 -0.64 -11.89
C MET A 14 23.29 -1.83 -10.98
N ASN A 15 24.58 -2.04 -10.66
CA ASN A 15 24.98 -3.09 -9.72
C ASN A 15 24.45 -2.83 -8.30
N VAL A 16 24.54 -1.59 -7.82
CA VAL A 16 24.03 -1.21 -6.50
C VAL A 16 22.50 -1.32 -6.46
N LEU A 17 21.82 -0.82 -7.49
CA LEU A 17 20.36 -0.93 -7.62
C LEU A 17 19.88 -2.37 -7.59
N LEU A 18 20.59 -3.30 -8.25
CA LEU A 18 20.20 -4.71 -8.26
C LEU A 18 20.24 -5.30 -6.84
N VAL A 19 21.30 -5.03 -6.07
CA VAL A 19 21.39 -5.48 -4.67
C VAL A 19 20.28 -4.87 -3.81
N CYS A 20 20.01 -3.57 -3.97
CA CYS A 20 18.93 -2.89 -3.27
C CYS A 20 17.55 -3.50 -3.61
N LEU A 21 17.30 -3.80 -4.88
CA LEU A 21 16.06 -4.42 -5.32
C LEU A 21 15.87 -5.79 -4.67
N ILE A 22 16.90 -6.66 -4.64
CA ILE A 22 16.77 -7.97 -3.98
C ILE A 22 16.54 -7.84 -2.48
N PHE A 23 17.21 -6.90 -1.81
CA PHE A 23 17.00 -6.67 -0.39
C PHE A 23 15.57 -6.20 -0.10
N TRP A 24 15.08 -5.20 -0.85
CA TRP A 24 13.71 -4.72 -0.75
C TRP A 24 12.66 -5.78 -1.10
N LEU A 25 12.98 -6.72 -2.00
CA LEU A 25 12.08 -7.83 -2.35
C LEU A 25 11.74 -8.66 -1.12
N ILE A 26 12.74 -8.96 -0.29
CA ILE A 26 12.58 -9.77 0.92
C ILE A 26 11.62 -9.07 1.90
N PHE A 27 11.84 -7.77 2.17
CA PHE A 27 10.93 -7.00 3.02
C PHE A 27 9.54 -6.88 2.41
N SER A 28 9.44 -6.75 1.10
CA SER A 28 8.16 -6.67 0.43
C SER A 28 7.37 -7.99 0.54
N ILE A 29 8.02 -9.16 0.40
CA ILE A 29 7.36 -10.46 0.57
C ILE A 29 6.92 -10.66 2.02
N MET A 30 7.79 -10.32 2.99
CA MET A 30 7.44 -10.37 4.40
C MET A 30 6.26 -9.42 4.71
N GLY A 31 6.27 -8.21 4.16
CA GLY A 31 5.20 -7.23 4.30
C GLY A 31 3.86 -7.69 3.73
N VAL A 32 3.87 -8.31 2.54
CA VAL A 32 2.65 -8.89 1.94
C VAL A 32 2.06 -9.98 2.85
N ASN A 33 2.88 -10.92 3.35
CA ASN A 33 2.39 -11.98 4.23
C ASN A 33 1.78 -11.45 5.54
N LEU A 34 2.31 -10.35 6.08
CA LEU A 34 1.84 -9.78 7.34
C LEU A 34 0.62 -8.87 7.18
N PHE A 35 0.54 -8.13 6.08
CA PHE A 35 -0.37 -6.98 5.95
C PHE A 35 -1.29 -7.00 4.73
N ALA A 36 -1.19 -7.99 3.83
CA ALA A 36 -2.11 -8.12 2.71
C ALA A 36 -3.56 -8.21 3.19
N GLY A 37 -4.44 -7.39 2.61
CA GLY A 37 -5.86 -7.37 2.95
C GLY A 37 -6.22 -6.72 4.29
N LYS A 38 -5.24 -6.26 5.10
CA LYS A 38 -5.51 -5.71 6.44
C LYS A 38 -5.72 -4.19 6.48
N PHE A 39 -5.40 -3.48 5.39
CA PHE A 39 -5.55 -2.02 5.31
C PHE A 39 -6.94 -1.56 4.86
N TYR A 40 -7.87 -2.48 4.67
CA TYR A 40 -9.24 -2.14 4.36
C TYR A 40 -9.97 -1.61 5.59
N HIS A 41 -10.77 -0.57 5.38
CA HIS A 41 -11.54 0.08 6.43
C HIS A 41 -12.85 0.65 5.87
N CYS A 42 -13.86 0.75 6.72
CA CYS A 42 -15.13 1.38 6.38
C CYS A 42 -15.00 2.90 6.60
N ILE A 43 -15.39 3.70 5.61
CA ILE A 43 -15.46 5.15 5.71
C ILE A 43 -16.87 5.65 5.46
N ASN A 44 -17.22 6.75 6.12
CA ASN A 44 -18.43 7.50 5.80
C ASN A 44 -18.18 8.32 4.53
N THR A 45 -19.00 8.18 3.49
CA THR A 45 -18.83 8.91 2.23
C THR A 45 -19.19 10.38 2.33
N THR A 46 -19.93 10.80 3.35
CA THR A 46 -20.36 12.18 3.55
C THR A 46 -19.29 12.99 4.28
N THR A 47 -18.73 12.46 5.37
CA THR A 47 -17.70 13.15 6.16
C THR A 47 -16.27 12.77 5.76
N GLY A 48 -16.09 11.58 5.17
CA GLY A 48 -14.78 11.03 4.83
C GLY A 48 -14.07 10.34 6.00
N ASP A 49 -14.69 10.33 7.19
CA ASP A 49 -14.11 9.77 8.40
C ASP A 49 -14.25 8.25 8.45
N ARG A 50 -13.36 7.61 9.23
CA ARG A 50 -13.44 6.18 9.51
C ARG A 50 -14.50 5.93 10.57
N PHE A 51 -15.27 4.86 10.40
CA PHE A 51 -16.18 4.41 11.45
C PHE A 51 -15.38 3.88 12.66
N ASP A 52 -15.92 4.12 13.86
CA ASP A 52 -15.39 3.54 15.08
C ASP A 52 -15.64 2.03 15.14
N ILE A 53 -14.77 1.33 15.88
CA ILE A 53 -14.83 -0.13 16.04
C ILE A 53 -16.10 -0.57 16.78
N GLU A 54 -16.66 0.30 17.62
CA GLU A 54 -17.92 0.05 18.33
C GLU A 54 -19.12 -0.05 17.38
N ASP A 55 -19.13 0.77 16.32
CA ASP A 55 -20.21 0.80 15.33
C ASP A 55 -20.01 -0.24 14.21
N VAL A 56 -18.78 -0.35 13.70
CA VAL A 56 -18.46 -1.22 12.56
C VAL A 56 -17.15 -1.96 12.81
N ASN A 57 -17.27 -3.21 13.28
CA ASN A 57 -16.11 -4.04 13.57
C ASN A 57 -15.65 -4.89 12.37
N ASN A 58 -16.58 -5.35 11.52
CA ASN A 58 -16.27 -6.27 10.43
C ASN A 58 -16.65 -5.72 9.04
N HIS A 59 -16.03 -6.29 8.01
CA HIS A 59 -16.41 -6.04 6.62
C HIS A 59 -17.89 -6.28 6.36
N THR A 60 -18.44 -7.36 6.92
CA THR A 60 -19.86 -7.72 6.79
C THR A 60 -20.78 -6.66 7.38
N ASP A 61 -20.38 -6.01 8.47
CA ASP A 61 -21.20 -4.97 9.10
C ASP A 61 -21.17 -3.68 8.26
N CYS A 62 -20.01 -3.31 7.70
CA CYS A 62 -19.92 -2.23 6.71
C CYS A 62 -20.80 -2.49 5.49
N LEU A 63 -20.83 -3.74 4.98
CA LEU A 63 -21.67 -4.13 3.85
C LEU A 63 -23.17 -3.98 4.15
N LYS A 64 -23.63 -4.32 5.36
CA LYS A 64 -25.04 -4.13 5.76
C LYS A 64 -25.46 -2.65 5.77
N LEU A 65 -24.55 -1.72 6.06
CA LEU A 65 -24.84 -0.28 6.00
C LEU A 65 -24.95 0.17 4.55
N ILE A 66 -24.08 -0.33 3.67
CA ILE A 66 -24.13 -0.09 2.23
C ILE A 66 -25.45 -0.61 1.63
N GLU A 67 -25.88 -1.83 2.00
CA GLU A 67 -27.15 -2.43 1.54
C GLU A 67 -28.38 -1.66 2.03
N ARG A 68 -28.30 -1.05 3.21
CA ARG A 68 -29.34 -0.16 3.76
C ARG A 68 -29.34 1.24 3.15
N ASN A 69 -28.53 1.47 2.12
CA ASN A 69 -28.38 2.73 1.40
C ASN A 69 -27.86 3.87 2.29
N GLU A 70 -27.09 3.53 3.33
CA GLU A 70 -26.39 4.49 4.17
C GLU A 70 -25.08 4.95 3.50
N THR A 71 -24.55 6.08 3.96
CA THR A 71 -23.35 6.71 3.38
C THR A 71 -22.06 6.03 3.85
N ALA A 72 -21.93 4.72 3.67
CA ALA A 72 -20.76 3.92 4.02
C ALA A 72 -20.03 3.43 2.75
N ARG A 73 -18.70 3.27 2.83
CA ARG A 73 -17.89 2.66 1.76
C ARG A 73 -16.72 1.88 2.36
N TRP A 74 -16.57 0.63 1.95
CA TRP A 74 -15.37 -0.15 2.24
C TRP A 74 -14.25 0.25 1.28
N LYS A 75 -13.14 0.77 1.84
CA LYS A 75 -12.05 1.34 1.05
C LYS A 75 -10.70 0.84 1.54
N ASN A 76 -9.79 0.61 0.61
CA ASN A 76 -8.40 0.30 0.90
C ASN A 76 -7.54 1.58 0.89
N VAL A 77 -6.42 1.56 1.63
CA VAL A 77 -5.40 2.59 1.55
C VAL A 77 -4.73 2.54 0.17
N LYS A 78 -4.41 3.71 -0.41
CA LYS A 78 -3.83 3.83 -1.76
C LYS A 78 -2.45 3.18 -1.89
N VAL A 79 -1.66 3.23 -0.82
CA VAL A 79 -0.33 2.62 -0.71
C VAL A 79 -0.45 1.52 0.34
N ASN A 80 -0.26 0.26 -0.07
CA ASN A 80 -0.53 -0.92 0.76
C ASN A 80 0.42 -2.08 0.41
N PHE A 81 0.28 -3.18 1.13
CA PHE A 81 1.07 -4.41 0.94
C PHE A 81 0.24 -5.54 0.32
N ASP A 82 -0.76 -5.25 -0.53
CA ASP A 82 -1.57 -6.29 -1.15
C ASP A 82 -0.79 -7.07 -2.23
N ASN A 83 0.20 -6.42 -2.85
CA ASN A 83 1.09 -7.02 -3.84
C ASN A 83 2.53 -6.56 -3.63
N VAL A 84 3.49 -7.33 -4.12
CA VAL A 84 4.93 -7.00 -4.01
C VAL A 84 5.22 -5.62 -4.61
N GLY A 85 4.66 -5.28 -5.78
CA GLY A 85 4.89 -3.96 -6.39
C GLY A 85 4.43 -2.78 -5.53
N PHE A 86 3.25 -2.89 -4.89
CA PHE A 86 2.78 -1.87 -3.94
C PHE A 86 3.58 -1.90 -2.63
N GLY A 87 4.09 -3.07 -2.22
CA GLY A 87 5.03 -3.21 -1.12
C GLY A 87 6.33 -2.43 -1.35
N TYR A 88 6.91 -2.48 -2.56
CA TYR A 88 8.05 -1.63 -2.92
C TYR A 88 7.72 -0.14 -2.84
N LEU A 89 6.56 0.28 -3.35
CA LEU A 89 6.14 1.69 -3.29
C LEU A 89 5.92 2.14 -1.84
N SER A 90 5.40 1.25 -0.99
CA SER A 90 5.26 1.48 0.46
C SER A 90 6.61 1.62 1.15
N LEU A 91 7.59 0.76 0.82
CA LEU A 91 8.95 0.80 1.36
C LEU A 91 9.73 2.05 0.92
N LEU A 92 9.49 2.54 -0.30
CA LEU A 92 10.09 3.78 -0.82
C LEU A 92 9.52 5.05 -0.19
N GLN A 93 8.32 4.98 0.39
CA GLN A 93 7.66 6.12 1.04
C GLN A 93 8.13 6.34 2.49
N VAL A 94 8.70 5.31 3.12
CA VAL A 94 9.30 5.37 4.46
C VAL A 94 10.66 6.06 4.39
#